data_AF-F6EYB7-F1
#
_entry.id   AF-F6EYB7-F1
#
_cell.length_a   1.000
_cell.length_b   1.000
_cell.length_c   1.000
_cell.angle_alpha   90.00
_cell.angle_beta   90.00
_cell.angle_gamma   90.00
#
_symmetry.space_group_name_H-M   'P 1'
#
loop_
_entity.id
_entity.type
_entity.pdbx_description
1 polymer ?
#
loop_
_entity_poly.entity_id
_entity_poly.type
_entity_poly.pdbx_seq_one_letter_code
_entity_poly.pdbx_strand_id
1 'polypeptide(L)'
;MVSERQMTDTQTLNITLNPSGVAAPAQRAALISSEVVGTALRALAKDDLSRPDMQGGHWGYQFNGLTMSDDERRETYQNWLLSKGFQDIARGIRETLEEAVLFISLAQRKPCITTLEQFETDIAEIRANAAKPHFPKLLETVNAGLTEPLAFEAEFLSLQKVRNCLEHRGGCVGVRDIDASGSLTLSFPRLRIFYRRGDTEVEVAPGEVIDTHEINDPAHVGKEVPIYISRVTRVRTYALSEPVIISASDFYEIAMACHFFASDLTGKLPTVTVD
;
A
#
# COMPACT_ATOMS: atom_id res chain seq x y z
N MET A 1 -55.60 -17.21 -34.09
CA MET A 1 -54.29 -17.90 -34.01
C MET A 1 -53.39 -17.06 -33.15
N VAL A 2 -53.28 -17.42 -31.87
CA VAL A 2 -52.42 -16.76 -30.90
C VAL A 2 -51.07 -17.49 -30.97
N SER A 3 -50.05 -16.80 -31.47
CA SER A 3 -48.68 -17.31 -31.47
C SER A 3 -48.18 -17.39 -30.04
N GLU A 4 -47.74 -18.59 -29.65
CA GLU A 4 -47.14 -18.90 -28.36
C GLU A 4 -46.02 -17.92 -28.02
N ARG A 5 -46.14 -17.26 -26.86
CA ARG A 5 -45.01 -16.61 -26.21
C ARG A 5 -44.02 -17.71 -25.82
N GLN A 6 -42.85 -17.73 -26.44
CA GLN A 6 -41.68 -18.43 -25.91
C GLN A 6 -41.47 -17.97 -24.46
N MET A 7 -41.71 -18.85 -23.50
CA MET A 7 -41.21 -18.68 -22.14
C MET A 7 -39.68 -18.73 -22.22
N THR A 8 -39.03 -17.60 -21.97
CA THR A 8 -37.58 -17.55 -21.76
C THR A 8 -37.26 -18.38 -20.53
N ASP A 9 -36.56 -19.49 -20.74
CA ASP A 9 -36.15 -20.41 -19.69
C ASP A 9 -35.27 -19.65 -18.68
N THR A 10 -35.76 -19.54 -17.45
CA THR A 10 -35.09 -18.73 -16.42
C THR A 10 -34.07 -19.60 -15.71
N GLN A 11 -32.79 -19.32 -15.93
CA GLN A 11 -31.70 -20.03 -15.27
C GLN A 11 -31.30 -19.33 -13.96
N THR A 12 -31.01 -20.11 -12.93
CA THR A 12 -30.47 -19.60 -11.67
C THR A 12 -28.96 -19.40 -11.79
N LEU A 13 -28.49 -18.16 -11.58
CA LEU A 13 -27.07 -17.83 -11.52
C LEU A 13 -26.63 -17.75 -10.04
N ASN A 14 -25.67 -18.59 -9.66
CA ASN A 14 -25.06 -18.54 -8.33
C ASN A 14 -23.79 -17.69 -8.38
N ILE A 15 -23.77 -16.58 -7.63
CA ILE A 15 -22.62 -15.68 -7.54
C ILE A 15 -21.89 -15.97 -6.23
N THR A 16 -20.61 -16.29 -6.32
CA THR A 16 -19.74 -16.45 -5.15
C THR A 16 -18.82 -15.24 -5.05
N LEU A 17 -18.87 -14.54 -3.92
CA LEU A 17 -17.96 -13.41 -3.66
C LEU A 17 -16.69 -13.92 -2.97
N ASN A 18 -15.52 -13.52 -3.47
CA ASN A 18 -14.22 -13.89 -2.91
C ASN A 18 -13.57 -12.69 -2.21
N PRO A 19 -13.55 -12.64 -0.87
CA PRO A 19 -12.89 -11.56 -0.11
C PRO A 19 -11.43 -11.37 -0.50
N SER A 20 -10.71 -12.45 -0.84
CA SER A 20 -9.29 -12.39 -1.22
C SER A 20 -9.09 -11.59 -2.51
N GLY A 21 -10.09 -11.54 -3.40
CA GLY A 21 -10.04 -10.72 -4.61
C GLY A 21 -9.99 -9.22 -4.32
N VAL A 22 -10.59 -8.79 -3.20
CA VAL A 22 -10.58 -7.40 -2.74
C VAL A 22 -9.19 -6.99 -2.27
N ALA A 23 -8.51 -7.85 -1.49
CA ALA A 23 -7.16 -7.56 -0.99
C ALA A 23 -6.06 -7.64 -2.06
N ALA A 24 -6.31 -8.37 -3.15
CA ALA A 24 -5.27 -8.75 -4.10
C ALA A 24 -4.49 -7.57 -4.72
N PRO A 25 -5.11 -6.42 -5.10
CA PRO A 25 -4.37 -5.30 -5.69
C PRO A 25 -3.30 -4.75 -4.75
N ALA A 26 -3.63 -4.44 -3.49
CA ALA A 26 -2.69 -3.92 -2.50
C ALA A 26 -1.60 -4.93 -2.16
N GLN A 27 -1.96 -6.21 -1.97
CA GLN A 27 -0.98 -7.26 -1.65
C GLN A 27 0.00 -7.51 -2.79
N ARG A 28 -0.48 -7.55 -4.04
CA ARG A 28 0.40 -7.67 -5.21
C ARG A 28 1.29 -6.45 -5.39
N ALA A 29 0.76 -5.24 -5.24
CA ALA A 29 1.56 -4.03 -5.34
C ALA A 29 2.66 -4.01 -4.26
N ALA A 30 2.32 -4.32 -3.00
CA ALA A 30 3.30 -4.43 -1.92
C ALA A 30 4.40 -5.46 -2.22
N LEU A 31 4.04 -6.66 -2.71
CA LEU A 31 4.99 -7.71 -3.03
C LEU A 31 5.90 -7.33 -4.21
N ILE A 32 5.30 -7.01 -5.36
CA ILE A 32 6.03 -6.73 -6.61
C ILE A 32 6.94 -5.51 -6.42
N SER A 33 6.42 -4.42 -5.84
CA SER A 33 7.23 -3.23 -5.59
C SER A 33 8.37 -3.53 -4.62
N SER A 34 8.16 -4.36 -3.59
CA SER A 34 9.23 -4.78 -2.68
C SER A 34 10.32 -5.59 -3.35
N GLU A 35 9.95 -6.54 -4.20
CA GLU A 35 10.89 -7.37 -4.96
C GLU A 35 11.71 -6.54 -5.96
N VAL A 36 11.04 -5.67 -6.72
CA VAL A 36 11.67 -4.78 -7.70
C VAL A 36 12.62 -3.81 -7.00
N VAL A 37 12.16 -3.12 -5.97
CA VAL A 37 12.99 -2.17 -5.20
C VAL A 37 14.17 -2.90 -4.57
N GLY A 38 13.96 -4.04 -3.92
CA GLY A 38 15.05 -4.79 -3.27
C GLY A 38 16.08 -5.33 -4.24
N THR A 39 15.66 -5.75 -5.42
CA THR A 39 16.58 -6.19 -6.47
C THR A 39 17.36 -5.01 -7.03
N ALA A 40 16.69 -3.91 -7.36
CA ALA A 40 17.34 -2.73 -7.92
C ALA A 40 18.27 -2.03 -6.91
N LEU A 41 17.92 -1.93 -5.63
CA LEU A 41 18.82 -1.37 -4.60
C LEU A 41 20.08 -2.21 -4.42
N ARG A 42 19.97 -3.55 -4.44
CA ARG A 42 21.13 -4.45 -4.38
C ARG A 42 22.01 -4.34 -5.63
N ALA A 43 21.40 -4.19 -6.80
CA ALA A 43 22.12 -3.97 -8.04
C ALA A 43 22.87 -2.63 -7.99
N LEU A 44 22.16 -1.53 -7.69
CA LEU A 44 22.75 -0.20 -7.54
C LEU A 44 23.95 -0.25 -6.62
N ALA A 45 23.85 -0.83 -5.42
CA ALA A 45 24.93 -0.90 -4.43
C ALA A 45 26.25 -1.55 -4.94
N LYS A 46 26.19 -2.34 -6.01
CA LYS A 46 27.35 -3.04 -6.59
C LYS A 46 27.79 -2.50 -7.96
N ASP A 47 27.00 -1.63 -8.56
CA ASP A 47 27.17 -1.25 -9.96
C ASP A 47 28.15 -0.09 -10.15
N ASP A 48 28.78 -0.07 -11.33
CA ASP A 48 29.45 1.11 -11.84
C ASP A 48 28.37 2.07 -12.33
N LEU A 49 28.21 3.17 -11.63
CA LEU A 49 27.20 4.18 -11.97
C LEU A 49 27.71 5.14 -13.05
N SER A 50 28.84 4.86 -13.70
CA SER A 50 29.25 5.61 -14.88
C SER A 50 28.08 5.77 -15.85
N ARG A 51 28.06 6.94 -16.50
CA ARG A 51 26.92 7.37 -17.30
C ARG A 51 26.57 6.27 -18.33
N PRO A 52 25.34 5.71 -18.28
CA PRO A 52 25.01 4.59 -19.15
C PRO A 52 24.92 5.07 -20.60
N ASP A 53 25.46 4.27 -21.52
CA ASP A 53 25.10 4.38 -22.91
C ASP A 53 23.66 3.92 -23.07
N MET A 54 22.77 4.84 -23.47
CA MET A 54 21.36 4.54 -23.70
C MET A 54 21.24 3.71 -24.98
N GLN A 55 21.39 2.39 -24.84
CA GLN A 55 21.25 1.42 -25.93
C GLN A 55 19.85 0.79 -25.88
N GLY A 56 19.05 1.04 -26.92
CA GLY A 56 17.69 0.51 -27.03
C GLY A 56 17.22 0.25 -28.47
N GLY A 57 18.12 0.32 -29.45
CA GLY A 57 17.85 0.13 -30.87
C GLY A 57 19.10 0.34 -31.74
N HIS A 58 18.94 0.40 -33.07
CA HIS A 58 20.06 0.62 -34.02
C HIS A 58 20.73 2.01 -33.89
N TRP A 59 20.14 2.92 -33.12
CA TRP A 59 20.61 4.29 -32.92
C TRP A 59 20.72 4.55 -31.41
N GLY A 60 21.93 4.81 -30.94
CA GLY A 60 22.16 5.35 -29.60
C GLY A 60 22.01 6.86 -29.61
N TYR A 61 21.40 7.43 -28.58
CA TYR A 61 21.40 8.87 -28.36
C TYR A 61 21.82 9.16 -26.93
N GLN A 62 22.50 10.28 -26.74
CA GLN A 62 22.83 10.80 -25.42
C GLN A 62 22.29 12.21 -25.33
N PHE A 63 21.49 12.48 -24.30
CA PHE A 63 21.10 13.85 -24.00
C PHE A 63 22.29 14.55 -23.35
N ASN A 64 22.92 15.55 -23.97
CA ASN A 64 23.87 16.40 -23.24
C ASN A 64 23.14 17.01 -22.04
N GLY A 65 23.55 16.66 -20.83
CA GLY A 65 22.77 16.89 -19.62
C GLY A 65 23.62 16.82 -18.36
N LEU A 66 22.98 17.13 -17.23
CA LEU A 66 23.54 17.28 -15.88
C LEU A 66 24.73 16.36 -15.62
N THR A 67 25.90 16.95 -15.39
CA THR A 67 27.07 16.24 -14.88
C THR A 67 26.80 15.94 -13.41
N MET A 68 26.74 14.66 -13.07
CA MET A 68 26.54 14.18 -11.71
C MET A 68 27.69 13.25 -11.35
N SER A 69 28.16 13.36 -10.11
CA SER A 69 28.99 12.34 -9.49
C SER A 69 28.22 11.02 -9.35
N ASP A 70 28.95 9.93 -9.14
CA ASP A 70 28.34 8.61 -8.96
C ASP A 70 27.49 8.56 -7.70
N ASP A 71 27.86 9.28 -6.65
CA ASP A 71 27.10 9.38 -5.40
C ASP A 71 25.77 10.13 -5.60
N GLU A 72 25.78 11.28 -6.29
CA GLU A 72 24.55 12.01 -6.63
C GLU A 72 23.63 11.18 -7.53
N ARG A 73 24.22 10.43 -8.48
CA ARG A 73 23.46 9.54 -9.37
C ARG A 73 22.83 8.39 -8.59
N ARG A 74 23.58 7.80 -7.65
CA ARG A 74 23.10 6.75 -6.75
C ARG A 74 21.90 7.22 -5.94
N GLU A 75 22.04 8.36 -5.28
CA GLU A 75 20.96 8.96 -4.48
C GLU A 75 19.73 9.25 -5.35
N THR A 76 19.93 9.83 -6.53
CA THR A 76 18.85 10.14 -7.47
C THR A 76 18.10 8.88 -7.91
N TYR A 77 18.83 7.82 -8.27
CA TYR A 77 18.22 6.55 -8.67
C TYR A 77 17.48 5.87 -7.53
N GLN A 78 18.06 5.87 -6.33
CA GLN A 78 17.41 5.33 -5.13
C GLN A 78 16.12 6.08 -4.80
N ASN A 79 16.18 7.41 -4.77
CA ASN A 79 15.01 8.25 -4.48
C ASN A 79 13.91 8.09 -5.52
N TRP A 80 14.27 8.03 -6.81
CA TRP A 80 13.31 7.79 -7.89
C TRP A 80 12.64 6.42 -7.76
N LEU A 81 13.44 5.38 -7.55
CA LEU A 81 12.97 3.99 -7.42
C LEU A 81 12.02 3.83 -6.22
N LEU A 82 12.41 4.33 -5.04
CA LEU A 82 11.61 4.26 -3.82
C LEU A 82 10.31 5.07 -3.96
N SER A 83 10.37 6.24 -4.58
CA SER A 83 9.19 7.06 -4.87
C SER A 83 8.22 6.35 -5.82
N LYS A 84 8.73 5.68 -6.85
CA LYS A 84 7.90 4.94 -7.82
C LYS A 84 7.26 3.71 -7.19
N GLY A 85 8.03 2.92 -6.46
CA GLY A 85 7.48 1.80 -5.70
C GLY A 85 6.38 2.27 -4.73
N PHE A 86 6.60 3.39 -4.03
CA PHE A 86 5.61 3.93 -3.10
C PHE A 86 4.31 4.34 -3.82
N GLN A 87 4.43 4.97 -5.00
CA GLN A 87 3.27 5.34 -5.83
C GLN A 87 2.47 4.10 -6.25
N ASP A 88 3.14 3.03 -6.63
CA ASP A 88 2.49 1.78 -7.04
C ASP A 88 1.78 1.09 -5.88
N ILE A 89 2.40 1.05 -4.70
CA ILE A 89 1.76 0.55 -3.48
C ILE A 89 0.51 1.37 -3.14
N ALA A 90 0.62 2.69 -3.17
CA ALA A 90 -0.50 3.60 -2.90
C ALA A 90 -1.64 3.44 -3.91
N ARG A 91 -1.32 3.11 -5.18
CA ARG A 91 -2.32 2.81 -6.21
C ARG A 91 -3.02 1.47 -5.92
N GLY A 92 -2.28 0.44 -5.53
CA GLY A 92 -2.86 -0.84 -5.13
C GLY A 92 -3.84 -0.73 -3.96
N ILE A 93 -3.58 0.18 -3.01
CA ILE A 93 -4.53 0.49 -1.93
C ILE A 93 -5.83 1.09 -2.47
N ARG A 94 -5.72 2.05 -3.39
CA ARG A 94 -6.91 2.65 -4.03
C ARG A 94 -7.71 1.58 -4.79
N GLU A 95 -7.05 0.77 -5.62
CA GLU A 95 -7.70 -0.31 -6.38
C GLU A 95 -8.40 -1.30 -5.45
N THR A 96 -7.80 -1.62 -4.30
CA THR A 96 -8.40 -2.47 -3.27
C THR A 96 -9.68 -1.87 -2.69
N LEU A 97 -9.72 -0.56 -2.46
CA LEU A 97 -10.95 0.12 -2.02
C LEU A 97 -12.02 0.13 -3.12
N GLU A 98 -11.63 0.27 -4.39
CA GLU A 98 -12.56 0.19 -5.53
C GLU A 98 -13.17 -1.21 -5.66
N GLU A 99 -12.39 -2.28 -5.48
CA GLU A 99 -12.89 -3.65 -5.41
C GLU A 99 -13.80 -3.88 -4.19
N ALA A 100 -13.51 -3.22 -3.05
CA ALA A 100 -14.35 -3.32 -1.87
C ALA A 100 -15.73 -2.71 -2.11
N VAL A 101 -15.82 -1.58 -2.82
CA VAL A 101 -17.12 -0.99 -3.21
C VAL A 101 -17.93 -1.98 -4.06
N LEU A 102 -17.30 -2.65 -5.02
CA LEU A 102 -17.97 -3.69 -5.80
C LEU A 102 -18.45 -4.84 -4.91
N PHE A 103 -17.57 -5.37 -4.05
CA PHE A 103 -17.91 -6.48 -3.16
C PHE A 103 -19.11 -6.14 -2.27
N ILE A 104 -19.06 -4.98 -1.59
CA ILE A 104 -20.12 -4.50 -0.71
C ILE A 104 -21.44 -4.34 -1.49
N SER A 105 -21.38 -3.76 -2.69
CA SER A 105 -22.56 -3.54 -3.53
C SER A 105 -23.23 -4.86 -3.94
N LEU A 106 -22.42 -5.88 -4.26
CA LEU A 106 -22.93 -7.22 -4.59
C LEU A 106 -23.43 -7.97 -3.36
N ALA A 107 -22.77 -7.84 -2.21
CA ALA A 107 -23.18 -8.48 -0.97
C ALA A 107 -24.53 -7.96 -0.45
N GLN A 108 -24.85 -6.70 -0.74
CA GLN A 108 -26.13 -6.07 -0.37
C GLN A 108 -27.22 -6.26 -1.43
N ARG A 109 -26.90 -6.85 -2.58
CA ARG A 109 -27.85 -7.01 -3.69
C ARG A 109 -28.89 -8.08 -3.33
N LYS A 110 -30.16 -7.73 -3.44
CA LYS A 110 -31.27 -8.69 -3.30
C LYS A 110 -31.39 -9.57 -4.55
N PRO A 111 -31.76 -10.86 -4.41
CA PRO A 111 -32.08 -11.71 -5.56
C PRO A 111 -33.12 -11.04 -6.46
N CYS A 112 -32.84 -10.99 -7.77
CA CYS A 112 -33.73 -10.39 -8.76
C CYS A 112 -33.64 -11.14 -10.09
N ILE A 113 -34.74 -11.17 -10.84
CA ILE A 113 -34.71 -11.62 -12.24
C ILE A 113 -34.05 -10.51 -13.07
N THR A 114 -32.97 -10.83 -13.76
CA THR A 114 -32.24 -9.92 -14.64
C THR A 114 -31.66 -10.67 -15.83
N THR A 115 -31.27 -9.96 -16.88
CA THR A 115 -30.50 -10.54 -17.99
C THR A 115 -29.00 -10.52 -17.65
N LEU A 116 -28.24 -11.40 -18.30
CA LEU A 116 -26.77 -11.39 -18.15
C LEU A 116 -26.17 -10.04 -18.58
N GLU A 117 -26.64 -9.49 -19.70
CA GLU A 117 -26.22 -8.17 -20.21
C GLU A 117 -26.50 -7.04 -19.21
N GLN A 118 -27.67 -7.03 -18.57
CA GLN A 118 -28.00 -6.03 -17.55
C GLN A 118 -27.12 -6.22 -16.31
N PHE A 119 -26.87 -7.46 -15.88
CA PHE A 119 -25.99 -7.75 -14.76
C PHE A 119 -24.54 -7.28 -15.02
N GLU A 120 -24.01 -7.53 -16.22
CA GLU A 120 -22.69 -7.04 -16.64
C GLU A 120 -22.63 -5.51 -16.70
N THR A 121 -23.70 -4.88 -17.19
CA THR A 121 -23.84 -3.41 -17.19
C THR A 121 -23.83 -2.85 -15.78
N ASP A 122 -24.60 -3.44 -14.86
CA ASP A 122 -24.63 -3.03 -13.46
C ASP A 122 -23.24 -3.14 -12.80
N ILE A 123 -22.50 -4.23 -13.04
CA ILE A 123 -21.13 -4.40 -12.53
C ILE A 123 -20.21 -3.29 -13.09
N ALA A 124 -20.28 -3.02 -14.39
CA ALA A 124 -19.47 -2.00 -15.02
C ALA A 124 -19.77 -0.60 -14.45
N GLU A 125 -21.05 -0.29 -14.21
CA GLU A 125 -21.47 0.95 -13.58
C GLU A 125 -20.96 1.09 -12.13
N ILE A 126 -21.05 0.02 -11.33
CA ILE A 126 -20.52 0.01 -9.96
C ILE A 126 -19.01 0.31 -9.99
N ARG A 127 -18.25 -0.37 -10.85
CA ARG A 127 -16.80 -0.14 -11.00
C ARG A 127 -16.50 1.29 -11.45
N ALA A 128 -17.22 1.80 -12.45
CA ALA A 128 -17.05 3.17 -12.92
C ALA A 128 -17.37 4.21 -11.84
N ASN A 129 -18.37 3.94 -10.99
CA ASN A 129 -18.73 4.82 -9.88
C ASN A 129 -17.73 4.75 -8.73
N ALA A 130 -17.12 3.59 -8.47
CA ALA A 130 -16.06 3.43 -7.47
C ALA A 130 -14.78 4.19 -7.85
N ALA A 131 -14.44 4.29 -9.14
CA ALA A 131 -13.23 4.96 -9.61
C ALA A 131 -13.30 6.50 -9.60
N LYS A 132 -14.50 7.09 -9.62
CA LYS A 132 -14.73 8.55 -9.67
C LYS A 132 -14.34 9.34 -8.40
N PRO A 133 -14.73 8.92 -7.18
CA PRO A 133 -14.51 9.72 -5.98
C PRO A 133 -13.02 9.95 -5.69
N HIS A 134 -12.73 11.12 -5.12
CA HIS A 134 -11.44 11.34 -4.47
C HIS A 134 -11.28 10.37 -3.29
N PHE A 135 -10.03 10.06 -2.96
CA PHE A 135 -9.70 8.99 -2.01
C PHE A 135 -10.42 9.10 -0.65
N PRO A 136 -10.51 10.27 0.03
CA PRO A 136 -11.29 10.38 1.27
C PRO A 136 -12.75 9.90 1.12
N LYS A 137 -13.42 10.28 0.02
CA LYS A 137 -14.81 9.90 -0.20
C LYS A 137 -14.98 8.42 -0.51
N LEU A 138 -14.02 7.85 -1.24
CA LEU A 138 -13.96 6.42 -1.48
C LEU A 138 -13.82 5.65 -0.15
N LEU A 139 -12.92 6.10 0.72
CA LEU A 139 -12.68 5.49 2.02
C LEU A 139 -13.91 5.57 2.93
N GLU A 140 -14.58 6.72 3.00
CA GLU A 140 -15.88 6.88 3.68
C GLU A 140 -16.92 5.89 3.16
N THR A 141 -17.02 5.73 1.83
CA THR A 141 -17.99 4.84 1.19
C THR A 141 -17.72 3.38 1.56
N VAL A 142 -16.46 2.96 1.55
CA VAL A 142 -16.07 1.61 1.97
C VAL A 142 -16.38 1.42 3.46
N ASN A 143 -15.91 2.30 4.34
CA ASN A 143 -16.15 2.21 5.79
C ASN A 143 -17.65 2.10 6.14
N ALA A 144 -18.52 2.81 5.43
CA ALA A 144 -19.96 2.74 5.63
C ALA A 144 -20.58 1.37 5.30
N GLY A 145 -19.92 0.57 4.45
CA GLY A 145 -20.37 -0.77 4.05
C GLY A 145 -19.67 -1.93 4.75
N LEU A 146 -18.67 -1.66 5.60
CA LEU A 146 -17.98 -2.68 6.40
C LEU A 146 -18.76 -3.01 7.68
N THR A 147 -18.45 -4.17 8.27
CA THR A 147 -18.97 -4.60 9.57
C THR A 147 -18.43 -3.75 10.73
N GLU A 148 -17.22 -3.23 10.58
CA GLU A 148 -16.60 -2.25 11.46
C GLU A 148 -15.64 -1.34 10.66
N PRO A 149 -15.37 -0.11 11.13
CA PRO A 149 -14.44 0.78 10.42
C PRO A 149 -13.01 0.24 10.35
N LEU A 150 -12.28 0.64 9.32
CA LEU A 150 -10.86 0.34 9.16
C LEU A 150 -10.02 0.96 10.30
N ALA A 151 -9.00 0.24 10.76
CA ALA A 151 -8.24 0.63 11.95
C ALA A 151 -7.25 1.80 11.76
N PHE A 152 -7.04 2.26 10.51
CA PHE A 152 -5.93 3.18 10.15
C PHE A 152 -6.30 4.25 9.12
N GLU A 153 -7.52 4.79 9.24
CA GLU A 153 -8.03 5.78 8.29
C GLU A 153 -7.07 6.96 8.10
N ALA A 154 -6.51 7.48 9.20
CA ALA A 154 -5.59 8.61 9.20
C ALA A 154 -4.30 8.32 8.43
N GLU A 155 -3.73 7.13 8.62
CA GLU A 155 -2.53 6.69 7.93
C GLU A 155 -2.75 6.61 6.41
N PHE A 156 -3.90 6.10 5.94
CA PHE A 156 -4.21 6.08 4.50
C PHE A 156 -4.35 7.47 3.90
N LEU A 157 -5.02 8.37 4.61
CA LEU A 157 -5.14 9.75 4.18
C LEU A 157 -3.76 10.41 4.05
N SER A 158 -2.85 10.15 5.01
CA SER A 158 -1.48 10.66 4.98
C SER A 158 -0.67 10.07 3.81
N LEU A 159 -0.77 8.75 3.57
CA LEU A 159 -0.12 8.04 2.47
C LEU A 159 -0.57 8.60 1.12
N GLN A 160 -1.87 8.84 0.95
CA GLN A 160 -2.43 9.40 -0.26
C GLN A 160 -2.02 10.85 -0.50
N LYS A 161 -1.90 11.68 0.55
CA LYS A 161 -1.36 13.05 0.42
C LYS A 161 0.08 13.02 -0.09
N VAL A 162 0.90 12.15 0.47
CA VAL A 162 2.31 11.98 0.07
C VAL A 162 2.42 11.47 -1.37
N ARG A 163 1.58 10.50 -1.78
CA ARG A 163 1.51 10.04 -3.17
C ARG A 163 1.22 11.20 -4.12
N ASN A 164 0.23 12.02 -3.78
CA ASN A 164 -0.16 13.17 -4.59
C ASN A 164 1.00 14.17 -4.72
N CYS A 165 1.75 14.43 -3.63
CA CYS A 165 2.95 15.27 -3.66
C CYS A 165 4.00 14.71 -4.64
N LEU A 166 4.34 13.42 -4.52
CA LEU A 166 5.28 12.74 -5.39
C LEU A 166 4.85 12.73 -6.86
N GLU A 167 3.56 12.50 -7.16
CA GLU A 167 3.05 12.38 -8.53
C GLU A 167 2.91 13.72 -9.25
N HIS A 168 2.44 14.77 -8.56
CA HIS A 168 2.02 16.01 -9.23
C HIS A 168 2.92 17.22 -8.95
N ARG A 169 3.82 17.15 -7.96
CA ARG A 169 4.74 18.24 -7.59
C ARG A 169 6.21 17.85 -7.68
N GLY A 170 6.51 16.74 -8.35
CA GLY A 170 7.87 16.22 -8.45
C GLY A 170 8.45 15.81 -7.10
N GLY A 171 7.60 15.54 -6.10
CA GLY A 171 8.05 15.20 -4.74
C GLY A 171 8.47 16.38 -3.88
N CYS A 172 8.35 17.62 -4.32
CA CYS A 172 8.60 18.79 -3.47
C CYS A 172 7.29 19.25 -2.80
N VAL A 173 7.32 19.42 -1.48
CA VAL A 173 6.17 19.86 -0.70
C VAL A 173 5.77 21.28 -1.10
N GLY A 174 4.54 21.45 -1.58
CA GLY A 174 3.94 22.74 -1.89
C GLY A 174 2.94 23.21 -0.84
N VAL A 175 2.47 24.45 -0.99
CA VAL A 175 1.48 25.07 -0.09
C VAL A 175 0.18 24.27 0.02
N ARG A 176 -0.15 23.47 -1.00
CA ARG A 176 -1.37 22.62 -1.02
C ARG A 176 -1.20 21.30 -0.27
N ASP A 177 0.02 20.93 0.09
CA ASP A 177 0.33 19.63 0.71
C ASP A 177 0.43 19.73 2.24
N ILE A 178 0.76 20.92 2.75
CA ILE A 178 0.88 21.18 4.19
C ILE A 178 -0.49 21.33 4.85
N ASP A 179 -0.60 20.88 6.09
CA ASP A 179 -1.78 21.09 6.93
C ASP A 179 -1.61 22.29 7.89
N ALA A 180 -2.50 22.42 8.87
CA ALA A 180 -2.44 23.50 9.86
C ALA A 180 -1.16 23.52 10.69
N SER A 181 -0.40 22.42 10.76
CA SER A 181 0.92 22.36 11.39
C SER A 181 2.03 23.00 10.54
N GLY A 182 1.74 23.33 9.27
CA GLY A 182 2.73 23.85 8.32
C GLY A 182 3.62 22.77 7.69
N SER A 183 3.28 21.49 7.84
CA SER A 183 4.05 20.36 7.29
C SER A 183 3.16 19.36 6.55
N LEU A 184 3.76 18.60 5.63
CA LEU A 184 3.19 17.39 5.06
C LEU A 184 3.59 16.20 5.95
N THR A 185 2.61 15.45 6.43
CA THR A 185 2.86 14.28 7.29
C THR A 185 2.60 12.98 6.53
N LEU A 186 3.52 12.03 6.65
CA LEU A 186 3.36 10.63 6.31
C LEU A 186 3.33 9.81 7.61
N SER A 187 2.25 9.06 7.83
CA SER A 187 2.10 8.15 8.96
C SER A 187 1.72 6.76 8.49
N PHE A 188 2.29 5.73 9.09
CA PHE A 188 2.02 4.35 8.73
C PHE A 188 2.27 3.41 9.92
N PRO A 189 1.49 2.31 10.05
CA PRO A 189 1.76 1.31 11.04
C PRO A 189 3.03 0.54 10.69
N ARG A 190 3.82 0.19 11.71
CA ARG A 190 4.96 -0.72 11.57
C ARG A 190 4.99 -1.71 12.72
N LEU A 191 5.70 -2.82 12.49
CA LEU A 191 6.00 -3.78 13.54
C LEU A 191 7.24 -3.32 14.30
N ARG A 192 7.08 -3.14 15.61
CA ARG A 192 8.17 -2.93 16.56
C ARG A 192 8.51 -4.28 17.19
N ILE A 193 9.72 -4.75 16.94
CA ILE A 193 10.28 -5.93 17.60
C ILE A 193 11.06 -5.42 18.82
N PHE A 194 10.76 -5.94 20.00
CA PHE A 194 11.36 -5.45 21.24
C PHE A 194 11.51 -6.58 22.26
N TYR A 195 12.41 -6.39 23.21
CA TYR A 195 12.54 -7.26 24.37
C TYR A 195 12.39 -6.45 25.66
N ARG A 196 12.20 -7.15 26.77
CA ARG A 196 12.08 -6.53 28.10
C ARG A 196 13.32 -6.79 28.94
N ARG A 197 13.89 -5.72 29.52
CA ARG A 197 14.89 -5.79 30.59
C ARG A 197 14.32 -5.10 31.82
N GLY A 198 13.88 -5.90 32.80
CA GLY A 198 13.03 -5.41 33.88
C GLY A 198 11.74 -4.80 33.31
N ASP A 199 11.44 -3.56 33.70
CA ASP A 199 10.25 -2.82 33.24
C ASP A 199 10.48 -2.00 31.96
N THR A 200 11.67 -2.09 31.36
CA THR A 200 12.01 -1.31 30.16
C THR A 200 11.84 -2.14 28.90
N GLU A 201 11.13 -1.58 27.93
CA GLU A 201 11.02 -2.14 26.58
C GLU A 201 12.13 -1.57 25.68
N VAL A 202 13.04 -2.44 25.24
CA VAL A 202 14.15 -2.09 24.36
C VAL A 202 13.80 -2.57 22.95
N GLU A 203 13.69 -1.65 22.00
CA GLU A 203 13.47 -2.01 20.60
C GLU A 203 14.75 -2.60 20.00
N VAL A 204 14.60 -3.71 19.29
CA VAL A 204 15.72 -4.41 18.65
C VAL A 204 16.21 -3.64 17.44
N ALA A 205 17.47 -3.25 17.44
CA ALA A 205 18.14 -2.67 16.28
C ALA A 205 18.69 -3.74 15.32
N PRO A 206 18.80 -3.46 14.00
CA PRO A 206 19.45 -4.38 13.08
C PRO A 206 20.88 -4.73 13.50
N GLY A 207 21.18 -6.03 13.57
CA GLY A 207 22.50 -6.53 14.00
C GLY A 207 22.73 -6.52 15.51
N GLU A 208 21.75 -6.08 16.31
CA GLU A 208 21.83 -6.17 17.76
C GLU A 208 21.82 -7.64 18.19
N VAL A 209 22.80 -8.01 19.01
CA VAL A 209 22.82 -9.30 19.70
C VAL A 209 22.15 -9.09 21.05
N ILE A 210 21.01 -9.73 21.27
CA ILE A 210 20.33 -9.71 22.56
C ILE A 210 21.15 -10.55 23.52
N ASP A 211 21.99 -9.86 24.30
CA ASP A 211 22.82 -10.53 25.28
C ASP A 211 21.96 -11.09 26.43
N THR A 212 22.12 -12.38 26.71
CA THR A 212 21.49 -13.07 27.83
C THR A 212 22.35 -13.02 29.09
N HIS A 213 23.63 -12.62 29.03
CA HIS A 213 24.49 -12.57 30.22
C HIS A 213 23.98 -11.55 31.24
N GLU A 214 24.08 -11.90 32.53
CA GLU A 214 23.85 -10.92 33.58
C GLU A 214 24.98 -9.88 33.55
N ILE A 215 24.66 -8.59 33.72
CA ILE A 215 25.64 -7.48 33.71
C ILE A 215 26.80 -7.74 34.69
N ASN A 216 26.53 -8.50 35.76
CA ASN A 216 27.47 -8.80 36.83
C ASN A 216 28.13 -10.19 36.73
N ASP A 217 27.75 -11.03 35.76
CA ASP A 217 28.34 -12.36 35.54
C ASP A 217 28.35 -12.74 34.04
N PRO A 218 29.39 -12.31 33.30
CA PRO A 218 29.53 -12.61 31.87
C PRO A 218 29.85 -14.09 31.57
N ALA A 219 30.08 -14.93 32.58
CA ALA A 219 30.46 -16.33 32.38
C ALA A 219 29.26 -17.28 32.33
N HIS A 220 28.08 -16.85 32.80
CA HIS A 220 26.86 -17.65 32.78
C HIS A 220 25.91 -17.20 31.66
N VAL A 221 25.43 -18.16 30.87
CA VAL A 221 24.30 -17.96 29.96
C VAL A 221 23.10 -17.57 30.81
N GLY A 222 22.71 -16.29 30.78
CA GLY A 222 21.56 -15.86 31.57
C GLY A 222 20.25 -16.29 30.94
N LYS A 223 19.14 -15.82 31.51
CA LYS A 223 17.80 -16.30 31.16
C LYS A 223 17.44 -15.93 29.72
N GLU A 224 16.77 -16.86 29.03
CA GLU A 224 16.17 -16.59 27.72
C GLU A 224 15.29 -15.34 27.80
N VAL A 225 15.52 -14.40 26.89
CA VAL A 225 14.77 -13.15 26.82
C VAL A 225 13.67 -13.30 25.77
N PRO A 226 12.38 -13.23 26.15
CA PRO A 226 11.29 -13.30 25.19
C PRO A 226 11.33 -12.08 24.27
N ILE A 227 11.19 -12.35 22.96
CA ILE A 227 11.03 -11.33 21.93
C ILE A 227 9.54 -11.07 21.73
N TYR A 228 9.16 -9.81 21.79
CA TYR A 228 7.80 -9.35 21.59
C TYR A 228 7.69 -8.58 20.27
N ILE A 229 6.50 -8.64 19.68
CA ILE A 229 6.14 -7.86 18.50
C ILE A 229 4.91 -7.04 18.86
N SER A 230 4.99 -5.74 18.67
CA SER A 230 3.84 -4.84 18.78
C SER A 230 3.70 -4.01 17.52
N ARG A 231 2.51 -3.46 17.30
CA ARG A 231 2.25 -2.52 16.23
C ARG A 231 2.33 -1.10 16.78
N VAL A 232 3.11 -0.25 16.12
CA VAL A 232 3.25 1.17 16.46
C VAL A 232 3.10 2.03 15.21
N THR A 233 2.70 3.28 15.34
CA THR A 233 2.63 4.23 14.21
C THR A 233 3.98 4.96 14.08
N ARG A 234 4.57 4.91 12.89
CA ARG A 234 5.72 5.73 12.52
C ARG A 234 5.24 6.98 11.80
N VAL A 235 5.91 8.10 12.07
CA VAL A 235 5.60 9.40 11.48
C VAL A 235 6.85 9.98 10.81
N ARG A 236 6.66 10.59 9.65
CA ARG A 236 7.62 11.43 8.93
C ARG A 236 6.93 12.76 8.60
N THR A 237 7.65 13.86 8.77
CA THR A 237 7.15 15.21 8.52
C THR A 237 8.08 15.90 7.55
N TYR A 238 7.51 16.57 6.55
CA TYR A 238 8.23 17.30 5.52
C TYR A 238 7.78 18.76 5.52
N ALA A 239 8.72 19.68 5.62
CA ALA A 239 8.47 21.12 5.61
C ALA A 239 8.12 21.62 4.20
N LEU A 240 7.58 22.84 4.12
CA LEU A 240 7.35 23.51 2.83
C LEU A 240 8.65 23.58 2.02
N SER A 241 8.58 23.27 0.73
CA SER A 241 9.71 23.18 -0.20
C SER A 241 10.72 22.06 0.08
N GLU A 242 10.49 21.22 1.07
CA GLU A 242 11.30 20.02 1.31
C GLU A 242 10.95 18.93 0.29
N PRO A 243 11.95 18.18 -0.22
CA PRO A 243 11.67 16.97 -0.98
C PRO A 243 11.16 15.86 -0.05
N VAL A 244 10.14 15.14 -0.49
CA VAL A 244 9.71 13.90 0.13
C VAL A 244 10.74 12.82 -0.16
N ILE A 245 11.52 12.46 0.86
CA ILE A 245 12.47 11.34 0.81
C ILE A 245 11.88 10.16 1.59
N ILE A 246 11.82 9.00 0.92
CA ILE A 246 11.40 7.73 1.50
C ILE A 246 12.64 6.86 1.60
N SER A 247 13.03 6.49 2.83
CA SER A 247 14.14 5.56 3.03
C SER A 247 13.75 4.14 2.62
N ALA A 248 14.73 3.29 2.31
CA ALA A 248 14.47 1.87 2.03
C ALA A 248 13.74 1.18 3.19
N SER A 249 14.11 1.49 4.44
CA SER A 249 13.44 0.94 5.63
C SER A 249 11.99 1.40 5.71
N ASP A 250 11.71 2.69 5.50
CA ASP A 250 10.34 3.20 5.53
C ASP A 250 9.51 2.58 4.41
N PHE A 251 10.10 2.43 3.21
CA PHE A 251 9.45 1.79 2.07
C PHE A 251 8.95 0.37 2.39
N TYR A 252 9.80 -0.48 2.97
CA TYR A 252 9.40 -1.85 3.30
C TYR A 252 8.38 -1.91 4.45
N GLU A 253 8.49 -1.03 5.43
CA GLU A 253 7.48 -0.92 6.49
C GLU A 253 6.12 -0.45 5.93
N ILE A 254 6.11 0.49 4.99
CA ILE A 254 4.90 0.93 4.29
C ILE A 254 4.31 -0.19 3.43
N ALA A 255 5.14 -0.94 2.69
CA ALA A 255 4.67 -2.08 1.91
C ALA A 255 3.97 -3.12 2.79
N MET A 256 4.58 -3.45 3.94
CA MET A 256 3.98 -4.33 4.94
C MET A 256 2.69 -3.74 5.54
N ALA A 257 2.66 -2.45 5.87
CA ALA A 257 1.47 -1.77 6.35
C ALA A 257 0.30 -1.90 5.37
N CYS A 258 0.58 -1.69 4.07
CA CYS A 258 -0.38 -1.84 2.99
C CYS A 258 -0.87 -3.28 2.83
N HIS A 259 -0.01 -4.27 3.09
CA HIS A 259 -0.42 -5.67 3.14
C HIS A 259 -1.38 -5.95 4.31
N PHE A 260 -1.06 -5.49 5.52
CA PHE A 260 -1.93 -5.67 6.70
C PHE A 260 -3.25 -4.93 6.58
N PHE A 261 -3.24 -3.76 5.94
CA PHE A 261 -4.47 -3.06 5.59
C PHE A 261 -5.40 -3.92 4.75
N ALA A 262 -4.87 -4.53 3.69
CA ALA A 262 -5.68 -5.35 2.79
C ALA A 262 -6.33 -6.51 3.58
N SER A 263 -5.58 -7.11 4.51
CA SER A 263 -6.10 -8.12 5.44
C SER A 263 -7.17 -7.56 6.38
N ASP A 264 -6.95 -6.40 7.01
CA ASP A 264 -7.93 -5.73 7.89
C ASP A 264 -9.24 -5.48 7.15
N LEU A 265 -9.16 -4.92 5.93
CA LEU A 265 -10.31 -4.70 5.07
C LEU A 265 -11.07 -6.00 4.79
N THR A 266 -10.37 -7.06 4.38
CA THR A 266 -11.05 -8.33 4.07
C THR A 266 -11.73 -8.98 5.26
N GLY A 267 -11.15 -8.86 6.46
CA GLY A 267 -11.76 -9.38 7.69
C GLY A 267 -13.04 -8.64 8.08
N LYS A 268 -13.25 -7.43 7.55
CA LYS A 268 -14.36 -6.55 7.87
C LYS A 268 -15.44 -6.49 6.79
N LEU A 269 -15.25 -7.16 5.65
CA LEU A 269 -16.25 -7.25 4.60
C LEU A 269 -17.53 -7.93 5.11
N PRO A 270 -18.71 -7.53 4.62
CA PRO A 270 -19.96 -8.16 5.02
C PRO A 270 -20.01 -9.64 4.60
N THR A 271 -20.51 -10.49 5.48
CA THR A 271 -20.82 -11.90 5.15
C THR A 271 -22.10 -11.98 4.34
N VAL A 272 -22.05 -12.67 3.20
CA VAL A 272 -23.26 -12.99 2.42
C VAL A 272 -23.94 -14.20 3.07
N THR A 273 -24.99 -13.99 3.85
CA THR A 273 -25.87 -15.06 4.29
C THR A 273 -26.86 -15.36 3.17
N VAL A 274 -26.82 -16.60 2.68
CA VAL A 274 -27.85 -17.12 1.77
C VAL A 274 -29.01 -17.56 2.65
N ASP A 275 -30.06 -16.76 2.73
CA ASP A 275 -31.35 -17.16 3.29
C ASP A 275 -32.12 -18.03 2.29
#